data_AF-A0AAW5N4R3-F1
#
_entry.id   AF-A0AAW5N4R3-F1
#
_cell.length_a   1.000
_cell.length_b   1.000
_cell.length_c   1.000
_cell.angle_alpha   90.00
_cell.angle_beta   90.00
_cell.angle_gamma   90.00
#
_symmetry.space_group_name_H-M   'P 1'
#
loop_
_entity.id
_entity.type
_entity.pdbx_description
1 polymer ?
#
loop_
_entity_poly.entity_id
_entity_poly.type
_entity_poly.pdbx_seq_one_letter_code
_entity_poly.pdbx_strand_id
1 'polypeptide(L)'
;RLELNFLIPNTELLTGKRLQPYYDRADRPRIDAWQTVVNGRLGLHDPNAPKNRRLLVTPSALPETKLEAAQAITRGLLALASSGAL
;
A
#
# COMPACT_ATOMS: atom_id res chain seq x y z
N ARG A 1 25.66 -8.30 21.28
CA ARG A 1 24.96 -7.35 20.37
C ARG A 1 23.70 -6.90 21.10
N LEU A 2 23.50 -5.59 21.29
CA LEU A 2 22.32 -5.04 21.98
C LEU A 2 21.32 -4.62 20.89
N GLU A 3 20.06 -5.05 21.01
CA GLU A 3 18.99 -4.57 20.12
C GLU A 3 18.26 -3.39 20.78
N LEU A 4 17.81 -2.47 19.94
CA LEU A 4 17.11 -1.26 20.37
C LEU A 4 15.65 -1.62 20.65
N ASN A 5 15.30 -1.68 21.94
CA ASN A 5 13.92 -1.94 22.38
C ASN A 5 13.23 -0.61 22.67
N PHE A 6 12.12 -0.35 21.99
CA PHE A 6 11.24 0.77 22.29
C PHE A 6 9.92 0.26 22.88
N LEU A 7 9.49 0.90 23.96
CA LEU A 7 8.13 0.77 24.50
C LEU A 7 7.44 2.11 24.28
N ILE A 8 6.31 2.10 23.56
CA ILE A 8 5.48 3.29 23.40
C ILE A 8 4.22 3.09 24.25
N PRO A 9 4.09 3.80 25.38
CA PRO A 9 2.91 3.68 26.23
C PRO A 9 1.67 4.24 25.51
N ASN A 10 0.51 3.59 25.71
CA ASN A 10 -0.78 4.07 25.22
C ASN A 10 -1.38 5.17 26.13
N THR A 11 -0.52 5.86 26.87
CA THR A 11 -0.86 6.86 27.87
C THR A 11 0.13 8.02 27.74
N GLU A 12 -0.41 9.22 27.68
CA GLU A 12 0.36 10.45 27.69
C GLU A 12 0.88 10.69 29.12
N LEU A 13 2.20 10.84 29.25
CA LEU A 13 2.88 10.75 30.56
C LEU A 13 2.61 11.94 31.50
N LEU A 14 2.24 13.11 30.97
CA LEU A 14 2.07 14.34 31.76
C LEU A 14 0.64 14.46 32.31
N THR A 15 -0.35 14.09 31.52
CA THR A 15 -1.78 14.23 31.80
C THR A 15 -2.42 12.91 32.23
N GLY A 16 -1.75 11.78 32.03
CA GLY A 16 -2.27 10.44 32.29
C GLY A 16 -3.40 10.03 31.35
N LYS A 17 -3.69 10.82 30.30
CA LYS A 17 -4.77 10.54 29.35
C LYS A 17 -4.35 9.49 28.34
N ARG A 18 -5.34 8.85 27.69
CA ARG A 18 -5.09 7.89 26.61
C ARG A 18 -4.34 8.57 25.45
N LEU A 19 -3.21 7.99 25.06
CA LEU A 19 -2.42 8.39 23.89
C LEU A 19 -2.36 7.23 22.91
N GLN A 20 -3.24 7.24 21.92
CA GLN A 20 -3.19 6.26 20.85
C GLN A 20 -2.03 6.63 19.91
N PRO A 21 -0.95 5.83 19.80
CA PRO A 21 0.22 6.21 18.99
C PRO A 21 -0.09 6.31 17.49
N TYR A 22 -1.08 5.52 17.04
CA TYR A 22 -1.60 5.56 15.68
C TYR A 22 -3.12 5.45 15.67
N TYR A 23 -3.78 6.44 15.08
CA TYR A 23 -5.21 6.50 14.84
C TYR A 23 -5.49 6.69 13.34
N ASP A 24 -5.84 5.58 12.69
CA ASP A 24 -5.90 5.46 11.23
C ASP A 24 -6.65 6.59 10.52
N ARG A 25 -7.83 6.96 11.02
CA ARG A 25 -8.68 7.99 10.40
C ARG A 25 -7.99 9.36 10.30
N ALA A 26 -7.16 9.72 11.28
CA ALA A 26 -6.47 11.00 11.30
C ALA A 26 -5.06 10.91 10.69
N ASP A 27 -4.36 9.80 10.93
CA ASP A 27 -2.94 9.68 10.63
C ASP A 27 -2.67 9.20 9.20
N ARG A 28 -3.48 8.27 8.67
CA ARG A 28 -3.32 7.76 7.29
C ARG A 28 -3.20 8.89 6.25
N PRO A 29 -4.14 9.86 6.15
CA PRO A 29 -4.03 10.91 5.15
C PRO A 29 -2.81 11.82 5.35
N ARG A 30 -2.34 11.99 6.60
CA ARG A 30 -1.17 12.81 6.91
C ARG A 30 0.12 12.12 6.47
N ILE A 31 0.22 10.81 6.73
CA ILE A 31 1.35 9.99 6.30
C ILE A 31 1.40 9.90 4.77
N ASP A 32 0.25 9.68 4.12
CA ASP A 32 0.17 9.61 2.66
C ASP A 32 0.60 10.93 1.99
N ALA A 33 0.14 12.06 2.54
CA ALA A 33 0.54 13.39 2.06
C ALA A 33 2.03 13.65 2.28
N TRP A 34 2.56 13.33 3.46
CA TRP A 34 3.99 13.43 3.76
C TRP A 34 4.83 12.59 2.79
N GLN A 35 4.44 11.33 2.56
CA GLN A 35 5.12 10.44 1.62
C GLN A 35 5.13 11.02 0.21
N THR A 36 4.00 11.53 -0.26
CA THR A 36 3.87 12.16 -1.59
C THR A 36 4.83 13.35 -1.73
N VAL A 37 4.88 14.23 -0.74
CA VAL A 37 5.75 15.41 -0.74
C VAL A 37 7.22 15.03 -0.69
N VAL A 38 7.60 14.07 0.17
CA VAL A 38 8.99 13.61 0.30
C VAL A 38 9.45 12.91 -0.98
N ASN A 39 8.63 12.02 -1.54
CA ASN A 39 8.94 11.35 -2.79
C ASN A 39 9.15 12.35 -3.93
N GLY A 40 8.27 13.34 -4.06
CA GLY A 40 8.40 14.38 -5.07
C GLY A 40 9.66 15.24 -4.89
N ARG A 41 9.99 15.63 -3.64
CA ARG A 41 11.17 16.46 -3.34
C ARG A 41 12.48 15.74 -3.57
N LEU A 42 12.55 14.46 -3.25
CA LEU A 42 13.77 13.65 -3.32
C LEU A 42 13.88 12.84 -4.62
N GLY A 43 12.88 12.93 -5.52
CA GLY A 43 12.82 12.13 -6.74
C GLY A 43 12.71 10.63 -6.48
N LEU A 44 12.10 10.23 -5.35
CA LEU A 44 11.92 8.82 -5.01
C LEU A 44 10.81 8.18 -5.83
N HIS A 45 10.90 6.85 -5.97
CA HIS A 45 9.86 6.06 -6.60
C HIS A 45 8.56 6.16 -5.79
N ASP A 46 7.48 6.57 -6.46
CA ASP A 46 6.15 6.61 -5.85
C ASP A 46 5.46 5.24 -6.00
N PRO A 47 5.31 4.44 -4.93
CA PRO A 47 4.66 3.14 -5.00
C PRO A 47 3.18 3.23 -5.40
N ASN A 48 2.53 4.39 -5.18
CA ASN A 48 1.11 4.60 -5.49
C ASN A 48 0.88 5.09 -6.93
N ALA A 49 1.94 5.32 -7.71
CA ALA A 49 1.81 5.77 -9.09
C ALA A 49 0.95 4.77 -9.90
N PRO A 50 0.04 5.24 -10.79
CA PRO A 50 -0.86 4.35 -11.54
C PRO A 50 -0.15 3.24 -12.30
N LYS A 51 1.05 3.54 -12.84
CA LYS A 51 1.93 2.58 -13.53
C LYS A 51 2.40 1.40 -12.67
N ASN A 52 2.42 1.55 -11.34
CA ASN A 52 2.85 0.53 -10.40
C ASN A 52 1.68 -0.32 -9.88
N ARG A 53 0.44 0.07 -10.18
CA ARG A 53 -0.75 -0.67 -9.73
C ARG A 53 -0.77 -2.05 -10.38
N ARG A 54 -0.86 -3.09 -9.54
CA ARG A 54 -1.05 -4.46 -10.02
C ARG A 54 -2.42 -4.58 -10.68
N LEU A 55 -2.43 -5.08 -11.91
CA LEU A 55 -3.65 -5.32 -12.70
C LEU A 55 -4.39 -6.57 -12.22
N LEU A 56 -3.66 -7.52 -11.64
CA LEU A 56 -4.19 -8.74 -11.06
C LEU A 56 -3.65 -8.89 -9.63
N VAL A 57 -4.56 -9.10 -8.67
CA VAL A 57 -4.24 -9.41 -7.27
C VAL A 57 -4.75 -10.82 -7.00
N THR A 58 -3.83 -11.76 -6.77
CA THR A 58 -4.15 -13.17 -6.51
C THR A 58 -3.80 -13.55 -5.08
N PRO A 59 -4.67 -14.26 -4.35
CA PRO A 59 -4.32 -14.87 -3.07
C PRO A 59 -3.17 -15.87 -3.24
N SER A 60 -2.32 -16.01 -2.23
CA SER A 60 -1.17 -16.93 -2.26
C SER A 60 -1.57 -18.42 -2.33
N ALA A 61 -2.76 -18.78 -1.86
CA ALA A 61 -3.28 -20.15 -1.85
C ALA A 61 -4.17 -20.49 -3.06
N LEU A 62 -4.14 -19.69 -4.13
CA LEU A 62 -4.98 -19.93 -5.31
C LEU A 62 -4.47 -21.15 -6.10
N PRO A 63 -5.32 -22.14 -6.42
CA PRO A 63 -4.93 -23.26 -7.28
C PRO A 63 -4.41 -22.78 -8.64
N GLU A 64 -3.39 -23.45 -9.17
CA GLU A 64 -2.68 -23.06 -10.40
C GLU A 64 -3.61 -22.88 -11.60
N THR A 65 -4.56 -23.78 -11.80
CA THR A 65 -5.54 -23.71 -12.90
C THR A 65 -6.40 -22.43 -12.84
N LYS A 66 -6.77 -21.97 -11.64
CA LYS A 66 -7.54 -20.72 -11.46
C LYS A 66 -6.65 -19.49 -11.66
N LEU A 67 -5.38 -19.59 -11.27
CA LEU A 67 -4.40 -18.54 -11.50
C LEU A 67 -4.16 -18.33 -13.00
N GLU A 68 -3.93 -19.41 -13.74
CA GLU A 68 -3.75 -19.39 -15.20
C GLU A 68 -4.97 -18.76 -15.90
N ALA A 69 -6.18 -19.16 -15.51
CA ALA A 69 -7.41 -18.59 -16.06
C ALA A 69 -7.51 -17.08 -15.78
N ALA A 70 -7.26 -16.63 -14.55
CA ALA A 70 -7.30 -15.22 -14.19
C ALA A 70 -6.26 -14.39 -14.96
N GLN A 71 -5.05 -14.94 -15.16
CA GLN A 71 -4.01 -14.31 -15.96
C GLN A 71 -4.36 -14.25 -17.44
N ALA A 72 -4.95 -15.31 -18.00
CA ALA A 72 -5.40 -15.35 -19.39
C ALA A 72 -6.49 -14.30 -19.65
N ILE A 73 -7.48 -14.21 -18.76
CA ILE A 73 -8.54 -13.19 -18.83
C ILE A 73 -7.94 -11.78 -18.76
N THR A 74 -7.06 -11.53 -17.78
CA THR A 74 -6.43 -10.21 -17.61
C THR A 74 -5.64 -9.80 -18.85
N ARG A 75 -4.86 -10.72 -19.44
CA ARG A 75 -4.12 -10.46 -20.68
C ARG A 75 -5.05 -10.16 -21.85
N GLY A 76 -6.14 -10.93 -22.00
CA GLY A 76 -7.13 -10.70 -23.05
C GLY A 76 -7.78 -9.32 -22.95
N LEU A 77 -8.20 -8.90 -21.75
CA LEU A 77 -8.78 -7.58 -21.53
C LEU A 77 -7.80 -6.45 -21.83
N LEU A 78 -6.51 -6.61 -21.48
CA LEU A 78 -5.48 -5.61 -21.81
C LEU A 78 -5.25 -5.48 -23.31
N ALA A 79 -5.30 -6.59 -24.06
CA ALA A 79 -5.18 -6.59 -25.51
C ALA A 79 -6.37 -5.89 -26.19
N LEU A 80 -7.58 -6.08 -25.66
CA LEU A 80 -8.78 -5.38 -26.16
C LEU A 80 -8.74 -3.88 -25.85
N ALA A 81 -8.26 -3.52 -24.65
CA ALA A 81 -8.15 -2.12 -24.24
C ALA A 81 -7.10 -1.38 -25.08
N SER A 82 -5.99 -2.03 -25.42
CA SER A 82 -4.95 -1.43 -26.26
C SER A 82 -5.34 -1.32 -27.73
N SER A 83 -6.24 -2.18 -28.23
CA SER A 83 -6.75 -2.12 -29.61
C SER A 83 -7.92 -1.16 -29.81
N GLY A 84 -8.46 -0.58 -28.73
CA GLY A 84 -9.61 0.32 -28.78
C GLY A 84 -10.94 -0.37 -29.03
N ALA A 85 -11.03 -1.68 -28.75
CA ALA A 85 -12.23 -2.49 -28.95
C ALA A 85 -13.11 -2.58 -27.67
N LEU A 86 -12.91 -1.66 -26.71
CA LEU A 86 -13.59 -1.60 -25.42
C LEU A 86 -14.33 -0.27 -25.24
#